data_AF-A0A0Q5ZBX3-F1
#
_entry.id   AF-A0A0Q5ZBX3-F1
#
_cell.length_a   1.000
_cell.length_b   1.000
_cell.length_c   1.000
_cell.angle_alpha   90.00
_cell.angle_beta   90.00
_cell.angle_gamma   90.00
#
_symmetry.space_group_name_H-M   'P 1'
#
loop_
_entity.id
_entity.type
_entity.pdbx_description
1 polymer ?
#
loop_
_entity_poly.entity_id
_entity_poly.type
_entity_poly.pdbx_seq_one_letter_code
_entity_poly.pdbx_strand_id
1 'polypeptide(L)'
;MDSLIAASARALAGGDPLGALQRVALRDDAPALALRGIAMAQLGEHARARDLLRRAARAFGAHEALGRARCIVAEAEVALALRDLGGSPRGLDAALATLERHGDRANALHARLVAARRSLLLGRLAEAAAMLDALDRDGLPPALAAVAELTAAELALRSLRSAPANAALARAHQAAYRAGIPALIAEVAEARSALDRPAARRLAQGVERPLHLDEVEALLASEALVLDACRRGLATAGAWQPLARRPVLFSLGRSLAQAWPGDVDRDALIATAFRTRRPDETHRARLRVEIGRLRALVKAQAGVEATARGFVLAPRNGREVVVLLPPIDGEQASLLALLSDGAAWSTSALALALDASQRTVQRALGDLHAAGQVRAIGQARARRWLAPPLVDFTTILLLPASLPGA
;
A
#
# COMPACT_ATOMS: atom_id res chain seq x y z
N MET A 1 -7.45 12.64 38.91
CA MET A 1 -7.70 12.90 37.47
C MET A 1 -9.00 13.68 37.38
N ASP A 2 -9.04 14.81 36.67
CA ASP A 2 -10.23 15.63 36.47
C ASP A 2 -11.39 14.79 35.89
N SER A 3 -12.58 14.85 36.51
CA SER A 3 -13.74 14.02 36.16
C SER A 3 -14.23 14.31 34.74
N LEU A 4 -14.11 15.55 34.26
CA LEU A 4 -14.49 15.94 32.90
C LEU A 4 -13.53 15.36 31.86
N ILE A 5 -12.23 15.34 32.15
CA ILE A 5 -11.21 14.73 31.29
C ILE A 5 -11.45 13.22 31.18
N ALA A 6 -11.71 12.54 32.31
CA ALA A 6 -11.99 11.11 32.30
C ALA A 6 -13.29 10.76 31.56
N ALA A 7 -14.36 11.54 31.73
CA ALA A 7 -15.62 11.36 31.01
C ALA A 7 -15.45 11.58 29.49
N SER A 8 -14.69 12.59 29.11
CA SER A 8 -14.41 12.91 27.70
C SER A 8 -13.55 11.85 27.03
N ALA A 9 -12.54 11.31 27.74
CA ALA A 9 -11.75 10.19 27.24
C ALA A 9 -12.60 8.93 27.02
N ARG A 10 -13.56 8.63 27.91
CA ARG A 10 -14.51 7.53 27.72
C ARG A 10 -15.44 7.76 26.53
N ALA A 11 -15.94 8.98 26.35
CA ALA A 11 -16.76 9.34 25.19
C ALA A 11 -15.99 9.10 23.88
N LEU A 12 -14.73 9.55 23.79
CA LEU A 12 -13.89 9.32 22.62
C LEU A 12 -13.59 7.84 22.38
N ALA A 13 -13.36 7.05 23.44
CA ALA A 13 -13.14 5.62 23.32
C ALA A 13 -14.37 4.87 22.78
N GLY A 14 -15.57 5.40 23.01
CA GLY A 14 -16.83 4.91 22.45
C GLY A 14 -17.20 5.52 21.09
N GLY A 15 -16.36 6.38 20.50
CA GLY A 15 -16.65 7.04 19.23
C GLY A 15 -17.65 8.20 19.31
N ASP A 16 -17.77 8.87 20.46
CA ASP A 16 -18.60 10.07 20.67
C ASP A 16 -17.72 11.34 20.77
N PRO A 17 -17.23 11.88 19.62
CA PRO A 17 -16.41 13.09 19.62
C PRO A 17 -17.19 14.33 20.04
N LEU A 18 -18.48 14.42 19.73
CA LEU A 18 -19.30 15.58 20.06
C LEU A 18 -19.54 15.68 21.56
N GLY A 19 -19.89 14.57 22.23
CA GLY A 19 -20.03 14.55 23.67
C GLY A 19 -18.70 14.84 24.39
N ALA A 20 -17.56 14.40 23.85
CA ALA A 20 -16.26 14.82 24.38
C ALA A 20 -16.07 16.34 24.27
N LEU A 21 -16.31 16.92 23.09
CA LEU A 21 -16.17 18.36 22.86
C LEU A 21 -17.07 19.21 23.76
N GLN A 22 -18.31 18.78 24.03
CA GLN A 22 -19.22 19.48 24.95
C GLN A 22 -18.61 19.69 26.35
N ARG A 23 -17.70 18.80 26.78
CA ARG A 23 -17.08 18.84 28.11
C ARG A 23 -15.76 19.59 28.15
N VAL A 24 -15.00 19.63 27.05
CA VAL A 24 -13.63 20.18 27.03
C VAL A 24 -13.41 21.34 26.05
N ALA A 25 -14.42 21.76 25.28
CA ALA A 25 -14.27 22.78 24.21
C ALA A 25 -13.59 24.09 24.67
N LEU A 26 -13.94 24.58 25.86
CA LEU A 26 -13.51 25.88 26.39
C LEU A 26 -12.21 25.83 27.22
N ARG A 27 -11.58 24.66 27.33
CA ARG A 27 -10.41 24.46 28.21
C ARG A 27 -9.12 24.36 27.41
N ASP A 28 -8.10 25.11 27.82
CA ASP A 28 -6.81 25.17 27.12
C ASP A 28 -5.63 24.48 27.85
N ASP A 29 -5.91 23.72 28.91
CA ASP A 29 -4.91 22.84 29.52
C ASP A 29 -4.50 21.67 28.59
N ALA A 30 -3.33 21.08 28.85
CA ALA A 30 -2.74 20.07 27.97
C ALA A 30 -3.64 18.83 27.75
N PRO A 31 -4.26 18.22 28.79
CA PRO A 31 -5.25 17.17 28.62
C PRO A 31 -6.45 17.59 27.75
N ALA A 32 -7.03 18.76 27.98
CA ALA A 32 -8.17 19.24 27.19
C ALA A 32 -7.80 19.49 25.71
N LEU A 33 -6.62 20.06 25.45
CA LEU A 33 -6.08 20.18 24.08
C LEU A 33 -5.94 18.81 23.40
N ALA A 34 -5.41 17.82 24.12
CA ALA A 34 -5.22 16.47 23.58
C ALA A 34 -6.56 15.82 23.19
N LEU A 35 -7.56 15.88 24.07
CA LEU A 35 -8.88 15.30 23.84
C LEU A 35 -9.63 16.03 22.71
N ARG A 36 -9.54 17.37 22.63
CA ARG A 36 -10.08 18.11 21.48
C ARG A 36 -9.39 17.71 20.18
N GLY A 37 -8.08 17.49 20.21
CA GLY A 37 -7.32 16.99 19.07
C GLY A 37 -7.83 15.63 18.56
N ILE A 38 -8.02 14.67 19.47
CA ILE A 38 -8.56 13.35 19.15
C ILE A 38 -10.00 13.45 18.61
N ALA A 39 -10.84 14.29 19.23
CA ALA A 39 -12.21 14.52 18.76
C ALA A 39 -12.25 15.08 17.33
N MET A 40 -11.41 16.08 17.03
CA MET A 40 -11.27 16.63 15.68
C MET A 40 -10.79 15.58 14.68
N ALA A 41 -9.90 14.67 15.09
CA ALA A 41 -9.45 13.58 14.23
C ALA A 41 -10.59 12.61 13.88
N GLN A 42 -11.43 12.24 14.86
CA GLN A 42 -12.60 11.38 14.64
C GLN A 42 -13.67 12.04 13.76
N LEU A 43 -13.71 13.38 13.71
CA LEU A 43 -14.58 14.16 12.83
C LEU A 43 -13.98 14.42 11.42
N GLY A 44 -12.77 13.93 11.14
CA GLY A 44 -12.08 14.14 9.85
C GLY A 44 -11.30 15.46 9.75
N GLU A 45 -11.30 16.29 10.79
CA GLU A 45 -10.60 17.59 10.85
C GLU A 45 -9.11 17.43 11.19
N HIS A 46 -8.41 16.62 10.39
CA HIS A 46 -7.05 16.15 10.68
C HIS A 46 -6.00 17.26 10.80
N ALA A 47 -6.10 18.33 9.99
CA ALA A 47 -5.16 19.45 10.06
C ALA A 47 -5.25 20.16 11.43
N ARG A 48 -6.47 20.39 11.91
CA ARG A 48 -6.75 21.01 13.22
C ARG A 48 -6.41 20.07 14.36
N ALA A 49 -6.74 18.79 14.24
CA ALA A 49 -6.37 17.76 15.19
C ALA A 49 -4.86 17.75 15.46
N ARG A 50 -4.07 17.78 14.39
CA ARG A 50 -2.60 17.78 14.48
C ARG A 50 -2.05 19.00 15.22
N ASP A 51 -2.58 20.19 14.95
CA ASP A 51 -2.15 21.41 15.68
C ASP A 51 -2.44 21.30 17.18
N LEU A 52 -3.66 20.87 17.53
CA LEU A 52 -4.08 20.68 18.92
C LEU A 52 -3.22 19.66 19.66
N LEU A 53 -2.92 18.52 19.02
CA LEU A 53 -2.09 17.46 19.61
C LEU A 53 -0.64 17.90 19.80
N ARG A 54 -0.07 18.67 18.85
CA ARG A 54 1.27 19.25 19.00
C ARG A 54 1.34 20.28 20.11
N ARG A 55 0.32 21.13 20.24
CA ARG A 55 0.19 22.09 21.33
C ARG A 55 0.06 21.38 22.68
N ALA A 56 -0.78 20.35 22.77
CA ALA A 56 -0.91 19.51 23.96
C ALA A 56 0.43 18.89 24.36
N ALA A 57 1.14 18.25 23.42
CA ALA A 57 2.43 17.63 23.68
C ALA A 57 3.49 18.61 24.22
N ARG A 58 3.46 19.87 23.77
CA ARG A 58 4.34 20.95 24.26
C ARG A 58 3.91 21.50 25.62
N ALA A 59 2.62 21.49 25.91
CA ALA A 59 2.05 22.00 27.15
C ALA A 59 2.23 21.04 28.34
N PHE A 60 2.36 19.72 28.08
CA PHE A 60 2.72 18.75 29.12
C PHE A 60 4.14 19.00 29.66
N GLY A 61 4.26 19.11 30.99
CA GLY A 61 5.53 19.38 31.68
C GLY A 61 6.53 18.22 31.65
N ALA A 62 7.71 18.42 32.26
CA ALA A 62 8.76 17.39 32.33
C ALA A 62 8.27 16.10 33.03
N HIS A 63 7.51 16.25 34.11
CA HIS A 63 6.96 15.15 34.92
C HIS A 63 5.72 14.47 34.30
N GLU A 64 5.15 15.04 33.23
CA GLU A 64 3.96 14.51 32.56
C GLU A 64 4.32 13.74 31.28
N ALA A 65 5.42 12.98 31.33
CA ALA A 65 5.95 12.24 30.20
C ALA A 65 4.93 11.28 29.57
N LEU A 66 4.04 10.70 30.39
CA LEU A 66 2.98 9.81 29.93
C LEU A 66 1.94 10.53 29.05
N GLY A 67 1.46 11.71 29.47
CA GLY A 67 0.51 12.51 28.71
C GLY A 67 1.09 13.00 27.38
N ARG A 68 2.35 13.42 27.40
CA ARG A 68 3.11 13.78 26.19
C ARG A 68 3.26 12.60 25.24
N ALA A 69 3.63 11.41 25.73
CA ALA A 69 3.77 10.22 24.90
C ALA A 69 2.45 9.83 24.20
N ARG A 70 1.31 9.87 24.92
CA ARG A 70 -0.02 9.65 24.31
C ARG A 70 -0.34 10.64 23.20
N CYS A 71 -0.01 11.92 23.39
CA CYS A 71 -0.21 12.93 22.35
C CYS A 71 0.63 12.67 21.09
N ILE A 72 1.88 12.21 21.26
CA ILE A 72 2.75 11.86 20.14
C ILE A 72 2.16 10.68 19.35
N VAL A 73 1.64 9.67 20.04
CA VAL A 73 0.98 8.52 19.39
C VAL A 73 -0.25 8.95 18.60
N ALA A 74 -1.13 9.75 19.20
CA ALA A 74 -2.31 10.30 18.52
C ALA A 74 -1.92 11.21 17.33
N GLU A 75 -0.87 12.01 17.48
CA GLU A 75 -0.38 12.88 16.39
C GLU A 75 0.18 12.05 15.22
N ALA A 76 0.88 10.96 15.52
CA ALA A 76 1.40 10.05 14.52
C ALA A 76 0.28 9.36 13.73
N GLU A 77 -0.82 8.97 14.39
CA GLU A 77 -2.01 8.45 13.69
C GLU A 77 -2.66 9.50 12.78
N VAL A 78 -2.79 10.75 13.26
CA VAL A 78 -3.29 11.86 12.42
C VAL A 78 -2.35 12.12 11.23
N ALA A 79 -1.03 12.01 11.42
CA ALA A 79 -0.07 12.14 10.34
C ALA A 79 -0.23 11.03 9.29
N LEU A 80 -0.56 9.80 9.69
CA LEU A 80 -0.92 8.73 8.74
C LEU A 80 -2.18 9.07 7.95
N ALA A 81 -3.24 9.54 8.60
CA ALA A 81 -4.47 9.95 7.93
C ALA A 81 -4.23 11.07 6.91
N LEU A 82 -3.36 12.02 7.24
CA LEU A 82 -2.91 13.10 6.34
C LEU A 82 -1.89 12.66 5.27
N ARG A 83 -1.50 11.38 5.25
CA ARG A 83 -0.45 10.83 4.39
C ARG A 83 0.83 11.65 4.46
N ASP A 84 1.19 12.10 5.68
CA ASP A 84 2.42 12.84 5.97
C ASP A 84 3.48 11.87 6.52
N LEU A 85 4.11 11.14 5.60
CA LEU A 85 4.98 10.00 5.94
C LEU A 85 6.46 10.38 6.14
N GLY A 86 6.81 11.65 5.91
CA GLY A 86 8.19 12.14 5.94
C GLY A 86 8.76 12.43 7.33
N GLY A 87 7.95 12.34 8.38
CA GLY A 87 8.38 12.53 9.77
C GLY A 87 9.39 11.47 10.23
N SER A 88 10.26 11.85 11.17
CA SER A 88 11.23 10.91 11.77
C SER A 88 10.50 9.88 12.65
N PRO A 89 10.79 8.56 12.51
CA PRO A 89 10.17 7.53 13.33
C PRO A 89 10.60 7.60 14.81
N ARG A 90 11.75 8.22 15.10
CA ARG A 90 12.36 8.28 16.44
C ARG A 90 11.43 8.85 17.52
N GLY A 91 10.57 9.80 17.15
CA GLY A 91 9.60 10.39 18.09
C GLY A 91 8.57 9.37 18.57
N LEU A 92 8.07 8.54 17.65
CA LEU A 92 7.11 7.48 17.97
C LEU A 92 7.78 6.36 18.76
N ASP A 93 9.01 5.98 18.39
CA ASP A 93 9.79 4.96 19.12
C ASP A 93 10.06 5.40 20.58
N ALA A 94 10.42 6.66 20.80
CA ALA A 94 10.64 7.21 22.14
C ALA A 94 9.33 7.29 22.96
N ALA A 95 8.21 7.61 22.30
CA ALA A 95 6.89 7.58 22.94
C ALA A 95 6.49 6.16 23.33
N LEU A 96 6.68 5.17 22.45
CA LEU A 96 6.46 3.75 22.71
C LEU A 96 7.25 3.28 23.93
N ALA A 97 8.57 3.51 23.95
CA ALA A 97 9.43 3.13 25.07
C ALA A 97 9.04 3.81 26.40
N THR A 98 8.45 5.01 26.32
CA THR A 98 7.91 5.70 27.50
C THR A 98 6.62 5.03 27.99
N LEU A 99 5.71 4.68 27.08
CA LEU A 99 4.43 4.02 27.40
C LEU A 99 4.66 2.64 28.02
N GLU A 100 5.56 1.84 27.46
CA GLU A 100 5.93 0.52 27.99
C GLU A 100 6.49 0.61 29.41
N ARG A 101 7.44 1.54 29.65
CA ARG A 101 8.04 1.75 30.97
C ARG A 101 7.03 2.12 32.05
N HIS A 102 5.97 2.83 31.67
CA HIS A 102 4.89 3.24 32.59
C HIS A 102 3.72 2.25 32.61
N GLY A 103 3.81 1.12 31.91
CA GLY A 103 2.75 0.09 31.90
C GLY A 103 1.48 0.47 31.12
N ASP A 104 1.53 1.50 30.27
CA ASP A 104 0.40 1.92 29.44
C ASP A 104 0.27 1.06 28.17
N ARG A 105 -0.14 -0.19 28.38
CA ARG A 105 -0.15 -1.24 27.36
C ARG A 105 -1.01 -0.89 26.14
N ALA A 106 -2.20 -0.32 26.35
CA ALA A 106 -3.12 -0.01 25.26
C ALA A 106 -2.54 1.03 24.30
N ASN A 107 -1.95 2.13 24.82
CA ASN A 107 -1.33 3.14 23.97
C ASN A 107 0.00 2.67 23.37
N ALA A 108 0.76 1.81 24.06
CA ALA A 108 1.95 1.18 23.49
C ALA A 108 1.59 0.29 22.28
N LEU A 109 0.53 -0.52 22.40
CA LEU A 109 0.00 -1.32 21.29
C LEU A 109 -0.51 -0.43 20.14
N HIS A 110 -1.22 0.66 20.45
CA HIS A 110 -1.63 1.64 19.44
C HIS A 110 -0.43 2.23 18.69
N ALA A 111 0.65 2.60 19.39
CA ALA A 111 1.87 3.11 18.78
C ALA A 111 2.50 2.08 17.81
N ARG A 112 2.54 0.80 18.19
CA ARG A 112 3.03 -0.28 17.30
C ARG A 112 2.14 -0.48 16.08
N LEU A 113 0.82 -0.39 16.24
CA LEU A 113 -0.13 -0.47 15.12
C LEU A 113 0.02 0.71 14.16
N VAL A 114 0.21 1.93 14.68
CA VAL A 114 0.53 3.13 13.88
C VAL A 114 1.85 2.90 13.11
N ALA A 115 2.89 2.38 13.76
CA ALA A 115 4.14 2.05 13.08
C ALA A 115 3.96 0.99 11.97
N ALA A 116 3.21 -0.08 12.23
CA ALA A 116 2.93 -1.13 11.25
C ALA A 116 2.17 -0.61 10.03
N ARG A 117 1.11 0.19 10.26
CA ARG A 117 0.33 0.84 9.18
C ARG A 117 1.20 1.81 8.37
N ARG A 118 2.13 2.53 9.01
CA ARG A 118 3.12 3.35 8.30
C ARG A 118 4.00 2.49 7.39
N SER A 119 4.52 1.38 7.89
CA SER A 119 5.36 0.46 7.12
C SER A 119 4.61 -0.12 5.93
N LEU A 120 3.34 -0.48 6.09
CA LEU A 120 2.48 -0.88 4.99
C LEU A 120 2.36 0.24 3.95
N LEU A 121 1.97 1.46 4.31
CA LEU A 121 1.85 2.57 3.35
C LEU A 121 3.15 2.84 2.57
N LEU A 122 4.30 2.53 3.15
CA LEU A 122 5.62 2.66 2.51
C LEU A 122 6.08 1.41 1.74
N GLY A 123 5.27 0.36 1.66
CA GLY A 123 5.61 -0.88 0.96
C GLY A 123 6.47 -1.87 1.76
N ARG A 124 6.79 -1.58 3.02
CA ARG A 124 7.73 -2.34 3.85
C ARG A 124 7.02 -3.50 4.56
N LEU A 125 6.61 -4.49 3.78
CA LEU A 125 5.78 -5.61 4.26
C LEU A 125 6.46 -6.43 5.35
N ALA A 126 7.77 -6.68 5.25
CA ALA A 126 8.52 -7.42 6.25
C ALA A 126 8.61 -6.68 7.60
N GLU A 127 8.83 -5.36 7.58
CA GLU A 127 8.81 -4.53 8.79
C GLU A 127 7.42 -4.54 9.45
N ALA A 128 6.36 -4.42 8.65
CA ALA A 128 4.99 -4.51 9.16
C ALA A 128 4.68 -5.89 9.76
N ALA A 129 5.13 -6.98 9.12
CA ALA A 129 4.97 -8.34 9.63
C ALA A 129 5.65 -8.51 10.99
N ALA A 130 6.92 -8.13 11.11
CA ALA A 130 7.66 -8.21 12.36
C ALA A 130 7.00 -7.41 13.50
N MET A 131 6.44 -6.23 13.18
CA MET A 131 5.70 -5.43 14.17
C MET A 131 4.39 -6.10 14.60
N LEU A 132 3.67 -6.75 13.69
CA LEU A 132 2.42 -7.45 13.99
C LEU A 132 2.63 -8.75 14.75
N ASP A 133 3.73 -9.47 14.49
CA ASP A 133 4.11 -10.70 15.21
C ASP A 133 4.52 -10.41 16.65
N ALA A 134 5.08 -9.22 16.91
CA ALA A 134 5.44 -8.74 18.25
C ALA A 134 4.26 -8.19 19.07
N LEU A 135 3.04 -8.20 18.54
CA LEU A 135 1.87 -7.72 19.28
C LEU A 135 1.40 -8.76 20.30
N ASP A 136 1.39 -8.37 21.57
CA ASP A 136 0.61 -9.05 22.59
C ASP A 136 -0.88 -8.80 22.32
N ARG A 137 -1.61 -9.86 21.99
CA ARG A 137 -3.03 -9.79 21.62
C ARG A 137 -3.97 -10.03 22.80
N ASP A 138 -3.45 -10.41 23.96
CA ASP A 138 -4.27 -10.77 25.10
C ASP A 138 -4.88 -9.52 25.75
N GLY A 139 -6.21 -9.54 25.89
CA GLY A 139 -6.95 -8.44 26.52
C GLY A 139 -6.98 -7.13 25.74
N LEU A 140 -6.72 -7.15 24.42
CA LEU A 140 -6.85 -5.98 23.55
C LEU A 140 -8.25 -5.34 23.67
N PRO A 141 -8.35 -4.00 23.86
CA PRO A 141 -9.60 -3.28 23.67
C PRO A 141 -10.20 -3.61 22.28
N PRO A 142 -11.53 -3.84 22.16
CA PRO A 142 -12.14 -4.30 20.90
C PRO A 142 -11.79 -3.43 19.69
N ALA A 143 -11.70 -2.11 19.86
CA ALA A 143 -11.30 -1.20 18.79
C ALA A 143 -9.86 -1.45 18.29
N LEU A 144 -8.90 -1.64 19.20
CA LEU A 144 -7.51 -1.95 18.84
C LEU A 144 -7.38 -3.35 18.23
N ALA A 145 -8.16 -4.32 18.70
CA ALA A 145 -8.22 -5.65 18.09
C ALA A 145 -8.70 -5.56 16.63
N ALA A 146 -9.74 -4.77 16.34
CA ALA A 146 -10.23 -4.57 14.98
C ALA A 146 -9.17 -3.93 14.08
N VAL A 147 -8.47 -2.88 14.57
CA VAL A 147 -7.38 -2.23 13.82
C VAL A 147 -6.21 -3.18 13.58
N ALA A 148 -5.84 -4.01 14.58
CA ALA A 148 -4.79 -5.01 14.43
C ALA A 148 -5.14 -6.06 13.37
N GLU A 149 -6.38 -6.54 13.35
CA GLU A 149 -6.86 -7.51 12.38
C GLU A 149 -7.02 -6.89 10.97
N LEU A 150 -7.44 -5.62 10.85
CA LEU A 150 -7.42 -4.89 9.57
C LEU A 150 -5.99 -4.75 9.02
N THR A 151 -5.04 -4.41 9.89
CA THR A 151 -3.62 -4.28 9.51
C THR A 151 -3.04 -5.65 9.08
N ALA A 152 -3.42 -6.73 9.78
CA ALA A 152 -3.04 -8.10 9.40
C ALA A 152 -3.68 -8.54 8.09
N ALA A 153 -4.95 -8.16 7.85
CA ALA A 153 -5.63 -8.39 6.58
C ALA A 153 -4.90 -7.69 5.43
N GLU A 154 -4.62 -6.39 5.54
CA GLU A 154 -3.89 -5.65 4.50
C GLU A 154 -2.52 -6.29 4.20
N LEU A 155 -1.76 -6.66 5.24
CA LEU A 155 -0.48 -7.36 5.07
C LEU A 155 -0.64 -8.68 4.31
N ALA A 156 -1.64 -9.49 4.67
CA ALA A 156 -1.92 -10.76 4.02
C ALA A 156 -2.31 -10.57 2.55
N LEU A 157 -3.19 -9.61 2.25
CA LEU A 157 -3.60 -9.26 0.90
C LEU A 157 -2.42 -8.83 0.03
N ARG A 158 -1.55 -7.97 0.56
CA ARG A 158 -0.35 -7.48 -0.15
C ARG A 158 0.74 -8.53 -0.30
N SER A 159 0.65 -9.58 0.48
CA SER A 159 1.49 -10.77 0.40
C SER A 159 0.85 -11.89 -0.44
N LEU A 160 -0.27 -11.61 -1.13
CA LEU A 160 -1.04 -12.57 -1.93
C LEU A 160 -1.47 -13.82 -1.16
N ARG A 161 -1.93 -13.62 0.07
CA ARG A 161 -2.48 -14.69 0.93
C ARG A 161 -3.95 -14.40 1.20
N SER A 162 -4.83 -14.87 0.31
CA SER A 162 -6.27 -14.57 0.35
C SER A 162 -6.98 -15.21 1.55
N ALA A 163 -6.67 -16.46 1.89
CA ALA A 163 -7.30 -17.15 3.02
C ALA A 163 -6.97 -16.51 4.39
N PRO A 164 -5.69 -16.22 4.73
CA PRO A 164 -5.36 -15.47 5.94
C PRO A 164 -5.99 -14.08 5.99
N ALA A 165 -6.09 -13.38 4.84
CA ALA A 165 -6.74 -12.08 4.77
C ALA A 165 -8.23 -12.16 5.10
N ASN A 166 -8.95 -13.12 4.52
CA ASN A 166 -10.36 -13.37 4.81
C ASN A 166 -10.59 -13.68 6.30
N ALA A 167 -9.76 -14.55 6.88
CA ALA A 167 -9.84 -14.88 8.30
C ALA A 167 -9.58 -13.67 9.20
N ALA A 168 -8.61 -12.81 8.84
CA ALA A 168 -8.34 -11.57 9.57
C ALA A 168 -9.50 -10.57 9.46
N LEU A 169 -10.09 -10.38 8.27
CA LEU A 169 -11.25 -9.52 8.10
C LEU A 169 -12.48 -10.01 8.89
N ALA A 170 -12.69 -11.32 8.99
CA ALA A 170 -13.74 -11.88 9.82
C ALA A 170 -13.53 -11.54 11.31
N ARG A 171 -12.30 -11.68 11.82
CA ARG A 171 -11.96 -11.27 13.21
C ARG A 171 -12.06 -9.76 13.41
N ALA A 172 -11.63 -8.97 12.43
CA ALA A 172 -11.77 -7.51 12.45
C ALA A 172 -13.24 -7.09 12.57
N HIS A 173 -14.12 -7.76 11.82
CA HIS A 173 -15.56 -7.50 11.85
C HIS A 173 -16.15 -7.78 13.24
N GLN A 174 -15.85 -8.94 13.82
CA GLN A 174 -16.31 -9.28 15.17
C GLN A 174 -15.80 -8.29 16.22
N ALA A 175 -14.54 -7.85 16.12
CA ALA A 175 -13.96 -6.87 17.03
C ALA A 175 -14.58 -5.47 16.86
N ALA A 176 -14.86 -5.04 15.62
CA ALA A 176 -15.49 -3.75 15.32
C ALA A 176 -16.94 -3.69 15.86
N TYR A 177 -17.70 -4.77 15.72
CA TYR A 177 -19.04 -4.88 16.32
C TYR A 177 -19.00 -4.82 17.84
N ARG A 178 -18.06 -5.52 18.49
CA ARG A 178 -17.86 -5.43 19.95
C ARG A 178 -17.42 -4.04 20.40
N ALA A 179 -16.69 -3.30 19.57
CA ALA A 179 -16.33 -1.92 19.85
C ALA A 179 -17.53 -0.96 19.75
N GLY A 180 -18.53 -1.28 18.93
CA GLY A 180 -19.72 -0.46 18.73
C GLY A 180 -19.45 0.87 18.02
N ILE A 181 -18.31 1.01 17.32
CA ILE A 181 -17.91 2.23 16.63
C ILE A 181 -18.35 2.15 15.16
N PRO A 182 -19.33 2.96 14.70
CA PRO A 182 -19.88 2.85 13.34
C PRO A 182 -18.85 3.04 12.23
N ALA A 183 -17.93 4.00 12.39
CA ALA A 183 -16.88 4.27 11.43
C ALA A 183 -15.96 3.05 11.21
N LEU A 184 -15.64 2.33 12.29
CA LEU A 184 -14.78 1.14 12.24
C LEU A 184 -15.51 -0.05 11.60
N ILE A 185 -16.80 -0.19 11.84
CA ILE A 185 -17.63 -1.21 11.17
C ILE A 185 -17.67 -0.94 9.66
N ALA A 186 -17.84 0.33 9.26
CA ALA A 186 -17.82 0.74 7.87
C ALA A 186 -16.46 0.49 7.19
N GLU A 187 -15.35 0.81 7.86
CA GLU A 187 -13.98 0.54 7.36
C GLU A 187 -13.76 -0.96 7.12
N VAL A 188 -14.20 -1.83 8.04
CA VAL A 188 -14.11 -3.29 7.83
C VAL A 188 -15.00 -3.76 6.68
N ALA A 189 -16.20 -3.20 6.53
CA ALA A 189 -17.10 -3.55 5.43
C ALA A 189 -16.51 -3.15 4.06
N GLU A 190 -15.90 -1.98 3.98
CA GLU A 190 -15.20 -1.51 2.77
C GLU A 190 -14.01 -2.41 2.42
N ALA A 191 -13.17 -2.77 3.41
CA ALA A 191 -12.04 -3.67 3.21
C ALA A 191 -12.48 -5.07 2.72
N ARG A 192 -13.63 -5.57 3.19
CA ARG A 192 -14.23 -6.81 2.69
C ARG A 192 -14.75 -6.66 1.26
N SER A 193 -15.46 -5.58 0.95
CA SER A 193 -15.93 -5.33 -0.42
C SER A 193 -14.77 -5.22 -1.42
N ALA A 194 -13.62 -4.69 -1.00
CA ALA A 194 -12.44 -4.60 -1.86
C ALA A 194 -11.90 -5.99 -2.26
N LEU A 195 -12.08 -7.03 -1.45
CA LEU A 195 -11.67 -8.40 -1.80
C LEU A 195 -12.52 -9.01 -2.90
N ASP A 196 -13.81 -8.65 -2.92
CA ASP A 196 -14.77 -9.16 -3.91
C ASP A 196 -14.63 -8.48 -5.27
N ARG A 197 -13.69 -7.53 -5.42
CA ARG A 197 -13.43 -6.84 -6.70
C ARG A 197 -12.29 -7.53 -7.45
N PRO A 198 -12.29 -7.51 -8.80
CA PRO A 198 -11.17 -7.98 -9.60
C PRO A 198 -9.85 -7.31 -9.18
N ALA A 199 -8.78 -8.09 -9.06
CA ALA A 199 -7.45 -7.63 -8.67
C ALA A 199 -6.50 -7.52 -9.86
N ALA A 200 -6.76 -8.28 -10.93
CA ALA A 200 -5.93 -8.35 -12.12
C ALA A 200 -6.74 -8.88 -13.32
N ARG A 201 -6.10 -8.97 -14.48
CA ARG A 201 -6.68 -9.57 -15.69
C ARG A 201 -5.74 -10.66 -16.20
N ARG A 202 -6.26 -11.84 -16.46
CA ARG A 202 -5.56 -12.94 -17.11
C ARG A 202 -5.63 -12.75 -18.61
N LEU A 203 -4.50 -12.76 -19.29
CA LEU A 203 -4.41 -12.83 -20.75
C LEU A 203 -3.71 -14.15 -21.13
N ALA A 204 -4.42 -15.03 -21.84
CA ALA A 204 -3.89 -16.27 -22.37
C ALA A 204 -4.49 -16.53 -23.76
N GLN A 205 -3.65 -16.85 -24.75
CA GLN A 205 -4.08 -17.13 -26.13
C GLN A 205 -5.01 -16.04 -26.72
N GLY A 206 -4.76 -14.77 -26.40
CA GLY A 206 -5.57 -13.64 -26.88
C GLY A 206 -6.89 -13.41 -26.14
N VAL A 207 -7.26 -14.26 -25.18
CA VAL A 207 -8.46 -14.11 -24.35
C VAL A 207 -8.12 -13.43 -23.04
N GLU A 208 -8.82 -12.33 -22.74
CA GLU A 208 -8.68 -11.59 -21.50
C GLU A 208 -9.85 -11.88 -20.54
N ARG A 209 -9.55 -12.14 -19.26
CA ARG A 209 -10.55 -12.41 -18.22
C ARG A 209 -10.16 -11.71 -16.90
N PRO A 210 -11.08 -11.02 -16.21
CA PRO A 210 -10.82 -10.49 -14.86
C PRO A 210 -10.58 -11.64 -13.86
N LEU A 211 -9.66 -11.43 -12.92
CA LEU A 211 -9.37 -12.37 -11.83
C LEU A 211 -9.54 -11.70 -10.47
N HIS A 212 -10.16 -12.42 -9.53
CA HIS A 212 -10.13 -12.08 -8.10
C HIS A 212 -8.79 -12.48 -7.47
N LEU A 213 -8.55 -12.01 -6.23
CA LEU A 213 -7.25 -12.15 -5.59
C LEU A 213 -6.86 -13.62 -5.31
N ASP A 214 -7.82 -14.44 -4.93
CA ASP A 214 -7.67 -15.89 -4.73
C ASP A 214 -7.36 -16.62 -6.04
N GLU A 215 -7.99 -16.22 -7.15
CA GLU A 215 -7.67 -16.75 -8.48
C GLU A 215 -6.25 -16.36 -8.93
N VAL A 216 -5.79 -15.15 -8.57
CA VAL A 216 -4.40 -14.73 -8.80
C VAL A 216 -3.43 -15.57 -7.98
N GLU A 217 -3.72 -15.79 -6.69
CA GLU A 217 -2.92 -16.64 -5.81
C GLU A 217 -2.82 -18.07 -6.38
N ALA A 218 -3.95 -18.66 -6.78
CA ALA A 218 -4.00 -19.99 -7.38
C ALA A 218 -3.23 -20.07 -8.71
N LEU A 219 -3.35 -19.05 -9.57
CA LEU A 219 -2.61 -18.97 -10.84
C LEU A 219 -1.09 -18.96 -10.60
N LEU A 220 -0.61 -18.18 -9.62
CA LEU A 220 0.81 -18.08 -9.30
C LEU A 220 1.36 -19.35 -8.62
N ALA A 221 0.52 -20.09 -7.91
CA ALA A 221 0.85 -21.39 -7.34
C ALA A 221 0.82 -22.54 -8.37
N SER A 222 0.21 -22.31 -9.55
CA SER A 222 0.10 -23.32 -10.60
C SER A 222 1.43 -23.62 -11.30
N GLU A 223 1.41 -24.61 -12.19
CA GLU A 223 2.56 -24.95 -13.04
C GLU A 223 2.73 -24.02 -14.25
N ALA A 224 1.81 -23.08 -14.49
CA ALA A 224 1.89 -22.16 -15.62
C ALA A 224 3.12 -21.24 -15.52
N LEU A 225 3.66 -20.86 -16.68
CA LEU A 225 4.65 -19.81 -16.80
C LEU A 225 3.92 -18.46 -16.80
N VAL A 226 3.88 -17.79 -15.65
CA VAL A 226 3.12 -16.55 -15.47
C VAL A 226 4.06 -15.34 -15.59
N LEU A 227 3.86 -14.51 -16.61
CA LEU A 227 4.45 -13.17 -16.64
C LEU A 227 3.55 -12.22 -15.86
N ASP A 228 4.00 -11.81 -14.68
CA ASP A 228 3.28 -10.93 -13.79
C ASP A 228 3.63 -9.47 -14.11
N ALA A 229 2.69 -8.76 -14.74
CA ALA A 229 2.85 -7.35 -15.07
C ALA A 229 2.50 -6.41 -13.91
N CYS A 230 1.82 -6.88 -12.87
CA CYS A 230 1.56 -6.10 -11.66
C CYS A 230 2.85 -5.92 -10.86
N ARG A 231 3.57 -7.03 -10.61
CA ARG A 231 4.82 -7.07 -9.83
C ARG A 231 6.09 -7.09 -10.69
N ARG A 232 5.93 -7.09 -12.02
CA ARG A 232 7.00 -7.02 -13.03
C ARG A 232 8.04 -8.13 -12.85
N GLY A 233 7.60 -9.38 -12.97
CA GLY A 233 8.45 -10.55 -12.87
C GLY A 233 7.86 -11.77 -13.56
N LEU A 234 8.57 -12.88 -13.46
CA LEU A 234 8.15 -14.18 -13.99
C LEU A 234 7.96 -15.14 -12.81
N ALA A 235 6.83 -15.81 -12.76
CA ALA A 235 6.52 -16.82 -11.75
C ALA A 235 6.30 -18.18 -12.42
N THR A 236 6.77 -19.25 -11.78
CA THR A 236 6.45 -20.62 -12.21
C THR A 236 6.63 -21.59 -11.06
N ALA A 237 5.60 -22.37 -10.71
CA ALA A 237 5.68 -23.42 -9.68
C ALA A 237 6.36 -22.94 -8.37
N GLY A 238 5.96 -21.75 -7.89
CA GLY A 238 6.51 -21.14 -6.67
C GLY A 238 7.87 -20.44 -6.82
N ALA A 239 8.58 -20.59 -7.95
CA ALA A 239 9.79 -19.82 -8.23
C ALA A 239 9.44 -18.41 -8.73
N TRP A 240 10.18 -17.39 -8.28
CA TRP A 240 10.01 -16.00 -8.69
C TRP A 240 11.31 -15.43 -9.27
N GLN A 241 11.21 -14.82 -10.46
CA GLN A 241 12.31 -14.10 -11.10
C GLN A 241 11.94 -12.62 -11.27
N PRO A 242 12.54 -11.71 -10.46
CA PRO A 242 12.24 -10.29 -10.56
C PRO A 242 12.80 -9.67 -11.84
N LEU A 243 11.98 -8.84 -12.49
CA LEU A 243 12.34 -8.04 -13.68
C LEU A 243 12.06 -6.54 -13.48
N ALA A 244 11.55 -6.12 -12.32
CA ALA A 244 11.14 -4.74 -12.04
C ALA A 244 12.25 -3.71 -12.28
N ARG A 245 13.50 -4.02 -11.90
CA ARG A 245 14.70 -3.18 -12.11
C ARG A 245 15.30 -3.30 -13.52
N ARG A 246 14.70 -4.10 -14.40
CA ARG A 246 15.19 -4.41 -15.75
C ARG A 246 14.10 -4.10 -16.78
N PRO A 247 13.72 -2.81 -16.97
CA PRO A 247 12.55 -2.42 -17.76
C PRO A 247 12.57 -2.94 -19.21
N VAL A 248 13.74 -2.94 -19.84
CA VAL A 248 13.93 -3.47 -21.19
C VAL A 248 13.65 -4.98 -21.24
N LEU A 249 14.24 -5.75 -20.32
CA LEU A 249 14.03 -7.21 -20.28
C LEU A 249 12.58 -7.57 -19.95
N PHE A 250 11.95 -6.82 -19.04
CA PHE A 250 10.53 -6.98 -18.74
C PHE A 250 9.65 -6.70 -19.98
N SER A 251 9.93 -5.62 -20.71
CA SER A 251 9.19 -5.26 -21.94
C SER A 251 9.31 -6.34 -23.02
N LEU A 252 10.52 -6.88 -23.23
CA LEU A 252 10.76 -8.00 -24.15
C LEU A 252 10.01 -9.26 -23.70
N GLY A 253 10.16 -9.65 -22.43
CA GLY A 253 9.48 -10.81 -21.86
C GLY A 253 7.96 -10.71 -22.00
N ARG A 254 7.38 -9.54 -21.70
CA ARG A 254 5.94 -9.28 -21.84
C ARG A 254 5.48 -9.47 -23.29
N SER A 255 6.19 -8.87 -24.24
CA SER A 255 5.84 -8.97 -25.66
C SER A 255 5.84 -10.43 -26.14
N LEU A 256 6.87 -11.20 -25.74
CA LEU A 256 6.98 -12.62 -26.09
C LEU A 256 5.89 -13.47 -25.41
N ALA A 257 5.57 -13.20 -24.14
CA ALA A 257 4.55 -13.95 -23.42
C ALA A 257 3.13 -13.67 -23.95
N GLN A 258 2.84 -12.43 -24.37
CA GLN A 258 1.55 -12.07 -24.96
C GLN A 258 1.32 -12.70 -26.34
N ALA A 259 2.38 -12.87 -27.12
CA ALA A 259 2.30 -13.47 -28.46
C ALA A 259 2.32 -15.00 -28.46
N TRP A 260 2.72 -15.63 -27.35
CA TRP A 260 2.78 -17.09 -27.22
C TRP A 260 1.42 -17.73 -27.58
N PRO A 261 1.40 -18.83 -28.37
CA PRO A 261 2.53 -19.64 -28.84
C PRO A 261 3.27 -19.12 -30.08
N GLY A 262 2.87 -17.97 -30.62
CA GLY A 262 3.47 -17.35 -31.80
C GLY A 262 4.77 -16.58 -31.53
N ASP A 263 5.46 -16.22 -32.61
CA ASP A 263 6.67 -15.40 -32.58
C ASP A 263 6.37 -13.90 -32.66
N VAL A 264 7.34 -13.09 -32.24
CA VAL A 264 7.30 -11.63 -32.33
C VAL A 264 8.42 -11.14 -33.24
N ASP A 265 8.07 -10.27 -34.20
CA ASP A 265 9.01 -9.64 -35.13
C ASP A 265 10.07 -8.80 -34.41
N ARG A 266 11.30 -8.79 -34.95
CA ARG A 266 12.43 -8.01 -34.38
C ARG A 266 12.12 -6.52 -34.28
N ASP A 267 11.50 -5.96 -35.32
CA ASP A 267 11.20 -4.54 -35.38
C ASP A 267 10.08 -4.16 -34.40
N ALA A 268 9.11 -5.06 -34.16
CA ALA A 268 8.09 -4.89 -33.13
C ALA A 268 8.70 -4.92 -31.72
N LEU A 269 9.61 -5.86 -31.45
CA LEU A 269 10.33 -5.90 -30.17
C LEU A 269 11.18 -4.64 -29.93
N ILE A 270 11.84 -4.13 -30.97
CA ILE A 270 12.61 -2.87 -30.90
C ILE A 270 11.69 -1.69 -30.63
N ALA A 271 10.55 -1.59 -31.34
CA ALA A 271 9.59 -0.52 -31.16
C ALA A 271 9.06 -0.47 -29.72
N THR A 272 8.75 -1.62 -29.13
CA THR A 272 8.20 -1.70 -27.77
C THR A 272 9.27 -1.54 -26.69
N ALA A 273 10.43 -2.21 -26.82
CA ALA A 273 11.45 -2.22 -25.77
C ALA A 273 12.38 -1.00 -25.79
N PHE A 274 12.67 -0.45 -26.97
CA PHE A 274 13.57 0.71 -27.14
C PHE A 274 12.84 2.00 -27.50
N ARG A 275 11.50 1.95 -27.65
CA ARG A 275 10.65 3.12 -27.99
C ARG A 275 11.07 3.83 -29.28
N THR A 276 11.53 3.07 -30.28
CA THR A 276 11.94 3.60 -31.60
C THR A 276 11.21 2.92 -32.76
N ARG A 277 10.62 3.71 -33.65
CA ARG A 277 9.84 3.20 -34.81
C ARG A 277 10.69 3.03 -36.08
N ARG A 278 11.94 3.49 -36.07
CA ARG A 278 12.87 3.38 -37.21
C ARG A 278 14.14 2.66 -36.74
N PRO A 279 14.10 1.32 -36.64
CA PRO A 279 15.26 0.55 -36.20
C PRO A 279 16.38 0.59 -37.24
N ASP A 280 17.62 0.63 -36.76
CA ASP A 280 18.84 0.45 -37.56
C ASP A 280 19.60 -0.82 -37.12
N GLU A 281 20.76 -1.09 -37.72
CA GLU A 281 21.55 -2.28 -37.38
C GLU A 281 22.09 -2.26 -35.95
N THR A 282 22.35 -1.07 -35.39
CA THR A 282 22.74 -0.92 -33.98
C THR A 282 21.61 -1.35 -33.05
N HIS A 283 20.36 -1.00 -33.38
CA HIS A 283 19.19 -1.45 -32.62
C HIS A 283 19.00 -2.97 -32.71
N ARG A 284 19.24 -3.57 -33.88
CA ARG A 284 19.19 -5.05 -34.03
C ARG A 284 20.30 -5.74 -33.24
N ALA A 285 21.51 -5.18 -33.23
CA ALA A 285 22.61 -5.66 -32.39
C ALA A 285 22.28 -5.59 -30.91
N ARG A 286 21.73 -4.45 -30.46
CA ARG A 286 21.26 -4.28 -29.08
C ARG A 286 20.15 -5.28 -28.73
N LEU A 287 19.17 -5.49 -29.60
CA LEU A 287 18.10 -6.48 -29.38
C LEU A 287 18.69 -7.87 -29.15
N ARG A 288 19.67 -8.30 -29.96
CA ARG A 288 20.34 -9.60 -29.80
C ARG A 288 20.99 -9.74 -28.41
N VAL A 289 21.65 -8.69 -27.93
CA VAL A 289 22.26 -8.66 -26.58
C VAL A 289 21.21 -8.76 -25.49
N GLU A 290 20.14 -7.96 -25.55
CA GLU A 290 19.08 -7.97 -24.53
C GLU A 290 18.29 -9.29 -24.51
N ILE A 291 18.05 -9.91 -25.67
CA ILE A 291 17.48 -11.26 -25.75
C ILE A 291 18.41 -12.29 -25.11
N GLY A 292 19.72 -12.20 -25.34
CA GLY A 292 20.71 -13.05 -24.67
C GLY A 292 20.67 -12.91 -23.15
N ARG A 293 20.56 -11.67 -22.64
CA ARG A 293 20.41 -11.40 -21.21
C ARG A 293 19.09 -11.92 -20.65
N LEU A 294 17.98 -11.77 -21.38
CA LEU A 294 16.69 -12.32 -20.99
C LEU A 294 16.77 -13.85 -20.89
N ARG A 295 17.31 -14.53 -21.92
CA ARG A 295 17.53 -15.99 -21.93
C ARG A 295 18.31 -16.47 -20.72
N ALA A 296 19.43 -15.81 -20.41
CA ALA A 296 20.28 -16.18 -19.28
C ALA A 296 19.50 -16.09 -17.96
N LEU A 297 18.68 -15.05 -17.81
CA LEU A 297 17.91 -14.80 -16.60
C LEU A 297 16.74 -15.77 -16.43
N VAL A 298 16.04 -16.12 -17.51
CA VAL A 298 14.84 -16.98 -17.44
C VAL A 298 15.11 -18.46 -17.70
N LYS A 299 16.38 -18.85 -17.90
CA LYS A 299 16.81 -20.20 -18.36
C LYS A 299 16.16 -21.36 -17.60
N ALA A 300 15.97 -21.20 -16.29
CA ALA A 300 15.37 -22.22 -15.41
C ALA A 300 13.86 -22.43 -15.68
N GLN A 301 13.17 -21.42 -16.21
CA GLN A 301 11.71 -21.39 -16.41
C GLN A 301 11.32 -21.49 -17.89
N ALA A 302 12.10 -20.88 -18.79
CA ALA A 302 11.83 -20.83 -20.22
C ALA A 302 13.10 -20.68 -21.06
N GLY A 303 13.00 -21.05 -22.33
CA GLY A 303 13.90 -20.62 -23.40
C GLY A 303 13.30 -19.44 -24.18
N VAL A 304 14.14 -18.78 -24.97
CA VAL A 304 13.69 -17.83 -26.00
C VAL A 304 14.38 -18.24 -27.29
N GLU A 305 13.63 -18.68 -28.29
CA GLU A 305 14.17 -19.24 -29.52
C GLU A 305 14.12 -18.20 -30.64
N ALA A 306 15.09 -18.26 -31.55
CA ALA A 306 15.10 -17.38 -32.72
C ALA A 306 14.27 -18.02 -33.83
N THR A 307 13.43 -17.21 -34.49
CA THR A 307 12.68 -17.60 -35.69
C THR A 307 13.22 -16.85 -36.91
N ALA A 308 12.67 -17.16 -38.09
CA ALA A 308 13.00 -16.43 -39.32
C ALA A 308 12.76 -14.92 -39.14
N ARG A 309 11.65 -14.53 -38.50
CA ARG A 309 11.23 -13.12 -38.38
C ARG A 309 11.58 -12.47 -37.04
N GLY A 310 11.78 -13.24 -35.99
CA GLY A 310 12.19 -12.71 -34.68
C GLY A 310 12.42 -13.76 -33.62
N PHE A 311 11.60 -13.75 -32.57
CA PHE A 311 11.79 -14.60 -31.39
C PHE A 311 10.47 -15.12 -30.82
N VAL A 312 10.52 -16.31 -30.22
CA VAL A 312 9.38 -16.95 -29.55
C VAL A 312 9.78 -17.39 -28.13
N LEU A 313 8.83 -17.33 -27.19
CA LEU A 313 9.01 -17.85 -25.84
C LEU A 313 8.78 -19.37 -25.85
N ALA A 314 9.74 -20.12 -25.32
CA ALA A 314 9.66 -21.58 -25.23
C ALA A 314 9.56 -22.00 -23.74
N PRO A 315 8.35 -22.12 -23.17
CA PRO A 315 8.20 -22.55 -21.78
C PRO A 315 8.79 -23.96 -21.57
N ARG A 316 9.44 -24.18 -20.42
CA ARG A 316 9.93 -25.52 -20.08
C ARG A 316 8.75 -26.49 -19.94
N ASN A 317 8.96 -27.75 -20.34
CA ASN A 317 7.98 -28.83 -20.24
C ASN A 317 6.63 -28.55 -20.92
N GLY A 318 6.59 -27.66 -21.92
CA GLY A 318 5.36 -27.35 -22.66
C GLY A 318 4.28 -26.66 -21.81
N ARG A 319 4.67 -26.01 -20.69
CA ARG A 319 3.74 -25.30 -19.80
C ARG A 319 2.96 -24.22 -20.53
N GLU A 320 1.72 -23.99 -20.12
CA GLU A 320 0.93 -22.84 -20.56
C GLU A 320 1.66 -21.53 -20.18
N VAL A 321 1.64 -20.55 -21.08
CA VAL A 321 2.09 -19.18 -20.79
C VAL A 321 0.88 -18.30 -20.53
N VAL A 322 0.91 -17.60 -19.41
CA VAL A 322 -0.15 -16.68 -19.00
C VAL A 322 0.46 -15.32 -18.69
N VAL A 323 -0.18 -14.25 -19.15
CA VAL A 323 0.18 -12.88 -18.80
C VAL A 323 -0.82 -12.36 -17.79
N LEU A 324 -0.36 -12.04 -16.59
CA LEU A 324 -1.17 -11.40 -15.56
C LEU A 324 -1.03 -9.88 -15.70
N LEU A 325 -2.06 -9.24 -16.23
CA LEU A 325 -2.14 -7.81 -16.47
C LEU A 325 -2.69 -7.08 -15.23
N PRO A 326 -2.26 -5.83 -14.98
CA PRO A 326 -2.88 -4.99 -13.95
C PRO A 326 -4.36 -4.74 -14.28
N PRO A 327 -5.20 -4.46 -13.26
CA PRO A 327 -6.63 -4.20 -13.45
C PRO A 327 -6.87 -2.89 -14.22
N ILE A 328 -5.88 -1.99 -14.21
CA ILE A 328 -5.82 -0.78 -15.05
C ILE A 328 -4.52 -0.73 -15.83
N ASP A 329 -4.61 -0.27 -17.07
CA ASP A 329 -3.44 -0.03 -17.92
C ASP A 329 -2.73 1.28 -17.55
N GLY A 330 -1.42 1.33 -17.82
CA GLY A 330 -0.61 2.55 -17.69
C GLY A 330 0.57 2.41 -16.74
N GLU A 331 1.65 3.16 -17.01
CA GLU A 331 2.86 3.17 -16.19
C GLU A 331 2.62 3.82 -14.81
N GLN A 332 1.57 4.62 -14.68
CA GLN A 332 1.18 5.36 -13.46
C GLN A 332 0.18 4.61 -12.58
N ALA A 333 -0.13 3.33 -12.86
CA ALA A 333 -1.12 2.55 -12.12
C ALA A 333 -0.84 2.48 -10.61
N SER A 334 0.42 2.34 -10.18
CA SER A 334 0.80 2.37 -8.75
C SER A 334 0.56 3.72 -8.08
N LEU A 335 0.64 4.82 -8.84
CA LEU A 335 0.35 6.16 -8.32
C LEU A 335 -1.15 6.36 -8.12
N LEU A 336 -1.97 5.90 -9.07
CA LEU A 336 -3.43 5.88 -8.94
C LEU A 336 -3.88 4.95 -7.81
N ALA A 337 -3.21 3.80 -7.64
CA ALA A 337 -3.46 2.87 -6.54
C ALA A 337 -3.25 3.54 -5.17
N LEU A 338 -2.15 4.28 -4.98
CA LEU A 338 -1.90 5.01 -3.73
C LEU A 338 -2.94 6.10 -3.45
N LEU A 339 -3.53 6.70 -4.49
CA LEU A 339 -4.54 7.76 -4.38
C LEU A 339 -5.98 7.23 -4.31
N SER A 340 -6.19 5.92 -4.46
CA SER A 340 -7.51 5.30 -4.64
C SER A 340 -8.37 5.26 -3.37
N ASP A 341 -7.78 5.53 -2.21
CA ASP A 341 -8.47 5.68 -0.93
C ASP A 341 -9.10 7.08 -0.76
N GLY A 342 -8.94 7.97 -1.74
CA GLY A 342 -9.44 9.34 -1.69
C GLY A 342 -8.70 10.24 -0.70
N ALA A 343 -7.63 9.76 -0.04
CA ALA A 343 -6.84 10.57 0.89
C ALA A 343 -5.94 11.57 0.15
N ALA A 344 -5.69 12.72 0.77
CA ALA A 344 -4.87 13.78 0.18
C ALA A 344 -3.37 13.53 0.42
N TRP A 345 -2.63 13.14 -0.62
CA TRP A 345 -1.19 12.85 -0.51
C TRP A 345 -0.30 14.04 -0.88
N SER A 346 0.84 14.20 -0.19
CA SER A 346 1.90 15.08 -0.69
C SER A 346 2.75 14.36 -1.74
N THR A 347 3.38 15.12 -2.63
CA THR A 347 4.38 14.58 -3.57
C THR A 347 5.52 13.86 -2.85
N SER A 348 5.97 14.37 -1.69
CA SER A 348 7.06 13.76 -0.93
C SER A 348 6.66 12.40 -0.33
N ALA A 349 5.42 12.26 0.15
CA ALA A 349 4.92 11.00 0.68
C ALA A 349 4.75 9.95 -0.43
N LEU A 350 4.24 10.35 -1.60
CA LEU A 350 4.14 9.47 -2.78
C LEU A 350 5.52 9.01 -3.26
N ALA A 351 6.50 9.91 -3.28
CA ALA A 351 7.89 9.58 -3.61
C ALA A 351 8.50 8.57 -2.62
N LEU A 352 8.25 8.73 -1.33
CA LEU A 352 8.68 7.78 -0.30
C LEU A 352 8.01 6.41 -0.47
N ALA A 353 6.70 6.37 -0.75
CA ALA A 353 5.97 5.12 -0.94
C ALA A 353 6.40 4.36 -2.20
N LEU A 354 6.72 5.09 -3.28
CA LEU A 354 7.14 4.52 -4.56
C LEU A 354 8.64 4.22 -4.65
N ASP A 355 9.43 4.56 -3.62
CA ASP A 355 10.91 4.54 -3.67
C ASP A 355 11.46 5.26 -4.92
N ALA A 356 10.90 6.44 -5.21
CA ALA A 356 11.19 7.21 -6.41
C ALA A 356 11.63 8.64 -6.07
N SER A 357 12.31 9.31 -7.01
CA SER A 357 12.62 10.73 -6.84
C SER A 357 11.33 11.57 -6.90
N GLN A 358 11.27 12.65 -6.11
CA GLN A 358 10.13 13.59 -6.18
C GLN A 358 9.95 14.17 -7.59
N ARG A 359 11.03 14.40 -8.34
CA ARG A 359 10.97 14.89 -9.72
C ARG A 359 10.24 13.90 -10.64
N THR A 360 10.50 12.61 -10.49
CA THR A 360 9.82 11.55 -11.26
C THR A 360 8.33 11.55 -10.95
N VAL A 361 7.97 11.59 -9.66
CA VAL A 361 6.57 11.60 -9.21
C VAL A 361 5.84 12.87 -9.66
N GLN A 362 6.49 14.04 -9.59
CA GLN A 362 5.90 15.31 -10.06
C GLN A 362 5.58 15.29 -11.54
N ARG A 363 6.46 14.73 -12.37
CA ARG A 363 6.19 14.59 -13.81
C ARG A 363 4.98 13.70 -14.04
N ALA A 364 4.94 12.53 -13.41
CA ALA A 364 3.81 11.61 -13.53
C ALA A 364 2.48 12.23 -13.05
N LEU A 365 2.49 12.97 -11.93
CA LEU A 365 1.33 13.69 -11.44
C LEU A 365 0.89 14.81 -12.40
N GLY A 366 1.84 15.49 -13.05
CA GLY A 366 1.55 16.48 -14.08
C GLY A 366 0.81 15.86 -15.27
N ASP A 367 1.28 14.70 -15.74
CA ASP A 367 0.65 13.97 -16.84
C ASP A 367 -0.77 13.49 -16.46
N LEU A 368 -0.92 12.90 -15.26
CA LEU A 368 -2.23 12.47 -14.74
C LEU A 368 -3.19 13.65 -14.53
N HIS A 369 -2.68 14.80 -14.12
CA HIS A 369 -3.50 15.99 -13.89
C HIS A 369 -4.00 16.57 -15.21
N ALA A 370 -3.12 16.64 -16.21
CA ALA A 370 -3.51 17.03 -17.56
C ALA A 370 -4.55 16.08 -18.17
N ALA A 371 -4.47 14.78 -17.82
CA ALA A 371 -5.46 13.77 -18.21
C ALA A 371 -6.74 13.78 -17.36
N GLY A 372 -6.87 14.67 -16.36
CA GLY A 372 -8.04 14.75 -15.48
C GLY A 372 -8.19 13.59 -14.48
N GLN A 373 -7.17 12.74 -14.35
CA GLN A 373 -7.22 11.55 -13.48
C GLN A 373 -6.87 11.87 -12.02
N VAL A 374 -6.19 13.01 -11.77
CA VAL A 374 -5.89 13.51 -10.42
C VAL A 374 -6.19 15.00 -10.29
N ARG A 375 -6.53 15.43 -9.07
CA ARG A 375 -6.75 16.83 -8.71
C ARG A 375 -5.72 17.30 -7.69
N ALA A 376 -5.23 18.52 -7.86
CA ALA A 376 -4.41 19.21 -6.87
C ALA A 376 -5.27 20.13 -5.99
N ILE A 377 -5.01 20.13 -4.69
CA ILE A 377 -5.55 21.09 -3.73
C ILE A 377 -4.41 21.79 -2.98
N GLY A 378 -4.64 23.03 -2.53
CA GLY A 378 -3.60 23.84 -1.89
C GLY A 378 -2.52 24.34 -2.86
N GLN A 379 -1.53 25.05 -2.32
CA GLN A 379 -0.47 25.69 -3.11
C GLN A 379 0.93 25.38 -2.57
N ALA A 380 1.92 25.43 -3.46
CA ALA A 380 3.34 25.23 -3.15
C ALA A 380 3.59 24.00 -2.23
N ARG A 381 4.21 24.20 -1.06
CA ARG A 381 4.53 23.13 -0.09
C ARG A 381 3.30 22.48 0.55
N ALA A 382 2.15 23.16 0.53
CA ALA A 382 0.88 22.62 1.02
C ALA A 382 0.09 21.88 -0.07
N ARG A 383 0.62 21.79 -1.30
CA ARG A 383 -0.07 21.11 -2.40
C ARG A 383 -0.24 19.62 -2.09
N ARG A 384 -1.48 19.14 -2.21
CA ARG A 384 -1.85 17.73 -2.06
C ARG A 384 -2.57 17.23 -3.31
N TRP A 385 -2.46 15.93 -3.54
CA TRP A 385 -3.00 15.23 -4.69
C TRP A 385 -4.08 14.25 -4.24
N LEU A 386 -5.14 14.18 -5.04
CA LEU A 386 -6.32 13.35 -4.83
C LEU A 386 -6.69 12.68 -6.14
N ALA A 387 -7.21 11.47 -6.07
CA ALA A 387 -7.91 10.82 -7.18
C ALA A 387 -9.31 10.39 -6.71
N PRO A 388 -10.28 10.26 -7.62
CA PRO A 388 -11.52 9.55 -7.32
C PRO A 388 -11.23 8.12 -6.85
N PRO A 389 -12.00 7.57 -5.89
CA PRO A 389 -11.85 6.18 -5.51
C PRO A 389 -12.05 5.24 -6.68
N LEU A 390 -11.26 4.15 -6.71
CA LEU A 390 -11.36 3.12 -7.72
C LEU A 390 -12.28 2.01 -7.18
N VAL A 391 -13.52 1.98 -7.66
CA VAL A 391 -14.59 1.12 -7.12
C VAL A 391 -14.80 -0.17 -7.90
N ASP A 392 -14.34 -0.24 -9.15
CA ASP A 392 -14.58 -1.40 -10.03
C ASP A 392 -13.57 -2.54 -9.83
N PHE A 393 -12.42 -2.25 -9.21
CA PHE A 393 -11.33 -3.21 -8.99
C PHE A 393 -10.60 -2.88 -7.69
N THR A 394 -9.86 -3.86 -7.17
CA THR A 394 -8.95 -3.64 -6.05
C THR A 394 -7.56 -3.27 -6.54
N THR A 395 -6.94 -2.30 -5.86
CA THR A 395 -5.62 -1.77 -6.22
C THR A 395 -4.48 -2.47 -5.47
N ILE A 396 -4.79 -3.50 -4.69
CA ILE A 396 -3.84 -4.14 -3.77
C ILE A 396 -2.56 -4.64 -4.46
N LEU A 397 -2.68 -5.17 -5.68
CA LEU A 397 -1.57 -5.67 -6.49
C LEU A 397 -0.73 -4.57 -7.14
N LEU A 398 -1.26 -3.35 -7.18
CA LEU A 398 -0.60 -2.17 -7.74
C LEU A 398 0.15 -1.37 -6.68
N LEU A 399 -0.18 -1.60 -5.39
CA LEU A 399 0.48 -0.93 -4.29
C LEU A 399 1.95 -1.36 -4.20
N PRO A 400 2.86 -0.44 -3.86
CA PRO A 400 4.28 -0.74 -3.77
C PRO A 400 4.53 -1.87 -2.76
N ALA A 401 5.37 -2.81 -3.12
CA ALA A 401 5.98 -3.74 -2.18
C ALA A 401 7.49 -3.56 -2.28
N SER A 402 8.12 -3.09 -1.21
CA SER A 402 9.55 -3.21 -1.01
C SER A 402 9.83 -4.71 -0.87
N LEU A 403 10.14 -5.36 -2.00
CA LEU A 403 10.54 -6.75 -1.99
C LEU A 403 11.77 -6.88 -1.08
N PRO A 404 11.79 -7.82 -0.11
CA PRO A 404 13.00 -8.15 0.60
C PRO A 404 14.05 -8.58 -0.43
N GLY A 405 15.29 -8.10 -0.25
CA GLY A 405 16.51 -8.65 -0.85
C GLY A 405 16.32 -9.46 -2.12
N ALA A 406 16.30 -8.75 -3.24
CA ALA A 406 16.71 -9.28 -4.54
C ALA A 406 18.14 -9.85 -4.51
#